data_AF-A0A945BK70-F1
#
_entry.id   AF-A0A945BK70-F1
#
_cell.length_a   1.000
_cell.length_b   1.000
_cell.length_c   1.000
_cell.angle_alpha   90.00
_cell.angle_beta   90.00
_cell.angle_gamma   90.00
#
_symmetry.space_group_name_H-M   'P 1'
#
loop_
_entity.id
_entity.type
_entity.pdbx_description
1 polymer ?
#
loop_
_entity_poly.entity_id
_entity_poly.type
_entity_poly.pdbx_seq_one_letter_code
_entity_poly.pdbx_strand_id
1 'polypeptide(L)' 'FADTPFDYTASSDKRTGQVVNALGQWRERQEHGQAVRPELLLDATGQPLDNAADKLARQRDNRPMTLQE' A
#
# COMPACT_ATOMS: atom_id res chain seq x y z
N PHE A 1 -5.55 0.78 -6.40
CA PHE A 1 -4.53 1.83 -6.62
C PHE A 1 -3.81 1.68 -7.95
N ALA A 2 -3.61 0.47 -8.49
CA ALA A 2 -2.99 0.29 -9.81
C ALA A 2 -3.73 0.99 -10.97
N ASP A 3 -5.06 1.14 -10.87
CA ASP A 3 -5.89 1.68 -11.96
C ASP A 3 -6.23 3.17 -11.84
N THR A 4 -5.54 3.92 -10.96
CA THR A 4 -5.79 5.35 -10.78
C THR A 4 -4.54 6.13 -11.18
N PRO A 5 -4.40 6.52 -12.46
CA PRO A 5 -3.22 7.24 -12.91
C PRO A 5 -3.08 8.57 -12.15
N PHE A 6 -1.96 8.73 -11.45
CA PHE A 6 -1.63 9.96 -10.72
C PHE A 6 -0.83 10.89 -11.64
N ASP A 7 -1.27 12.14 -11.77
CA ASP A 7 -0.61 13.13 -12.62
C ASP A 7 0.39 13.94 -11.80
N TYR A 8 1.66 13.55 -11.86
CA TYR A 8 2.74 14.21 -11.11
C TYR A 8 3.06 15.62 -11.61
N THR A 9 2.65 15.97 -12.83
CA THR A 9 2.94 17.27 -13.46
C THR A 9 1.84 18.31 -13.23
N ALA A 10 0.71 17.89 -12.67
CA ALA A 10 -0.42 18.74 -12.35
C ALA A 10 -0.13 19.80 -11.26
N SER A 11 -0.94 20.85 -11.25
CA SER A 11 -0.95 21.85 -10.17
C SER A 11 -1.24 21.21 -8.80
N SER A 12 -0.85 21.92 -7.73
CA SER A 12 -1.07 21.46 -6.34
C SER A 12 -2.54 21.17 -6.04
N ASP A 13 -3.44 22.03 -6.51
CA ASP A 13 -4.88 21.88 -6.27
C ASP A 13 -5.46 20.65 -6.96
N LYS A 14 -5.04 20.39 -8.20
CA LYS A 14 -5.47 19.22 -8.96
C LYS A 14 -4.97 17.92 -8.31
N ARG A 15 -3.71 17.89 -7.84
CA ARG A 15 -3.16 16.73 -7.11
C ARG A 15 -3.86 16.51 -5.77
N THR A 16 -4.21 17.57 -5.06
CA THR A 16 -5.00 17.50 -3.82
C THR A 16 -6.37 16.87 -4.08
N GLY A 17 -7.04 17.28 -5.16
CA GLY A 17 -8.29 16.66 -5.60
C GLY A 17 -8.16 15.17 -5.93
N GLN A 18 -7.07 14.75 -6.59
CA GLN A 18 -6.80 13.35 -6.89
C GLN A 18 -6.62 12.51 -5.61
N VAL A 19 -5.90 13.02 -4.61
CA VAL A 19 -5.72 12.35 -3.32
C VAL A 19 -7.04 12.21 -2.55
N VAL A 20 -7.83 13.29 -2.48
CA VAL A 20 -9.13 13.28 -1.79
C VAL A 20 -10.09 12.27 -2.44
N ASN A 21 -10.14 12.21 -3.77
CA ASN A 21 -10.96 11.24 -4.49
C ASN A 21 -10.52 9.80 -4.23
N ALA A 22 -9.20 9.52 -4.27
CA ALA A 22 -8.67 8.19 -3.97
C ALA A 22 -8.99 7.75 -2.53
N LEU A 23 -8.94 8.67 -1.57
CA LEU A 23 -9.33 8.42 -0.18
C LEU A 23 -10.83 8.12 -0.05
N GLY A 24 -11.69 8.82 -0.77
CA GLY A 24 -13.14 8.57 -0.81
C GLY A 24 -13.44 7.14 -1.30
N GLN A 25 -12.90 6.76 -2.45
CA GLN A 25 -13.08 5.42 -3.02
C GLN A 25 -12.52 4.31 -2.11
N TRP A 26 -11.40 4.57 -1.43
CA TRP A 26 -10.84 3.62 -0.47
C TRP A 26 -11.79 3.40 0.72
N ARG A 27 -12.42 4.47 1.25
CA ARG A 27 -13.40 4.36 2.34
C ARG A 27 -14.66 3.60 1.90
N GLU A 28 -15.19 3.88 0.72
CA GLU A 28 -16.37 3.18 0.19
C GLU A 28 -16.12 1.67 0.01
N ARG A 29 -14.91 1.30 -0.44
CA ARG A 29 -14.49 -0.11 -0.53
C ARG A 29 -14.34 -0.79 0.83
N GLN A 30 -13.99 -0.04 1.89
CA GLN A 30 -13.92 -0.59 3.25
C GLN A 30 -15.30 -0.88 3.85
N GLU A 31 -16.33 -0.10 3.50
CA GLU A 31 -17.70 -0.33 4.01
C GLU A 31 -18.34 -1.61 3.44
N HIS A 32 -17.89 -2.08 2.27
CA HIS A 32 -18.48 -3.22 1.58
C HIS A 32 -17.70 -4.55 1.71
N GLY A 33 -16.57 -4.54 2.41
CA GLY A 33 -15.80 -5.74 2.66
C GLY A 33 -14.70 -5.44 3.66
N GLN A 34 -14.58 -6.28 4.70
CA GLN A 34 -13.53 -6.24 5.71
C GLN A 34 -12.20 -5.85 5.07
N ALA A 35 -11.83 -4.58 5.24
CA ALA A 35 -10.57 -4.14 4.72
C ALA A 35 -9.48 -4.84 5.52
N VAL A 36 -8.73 -5.70 4.83
CA VAL A 36 -7.49 -6.24 5.32
C VAL A 36 -6.58 -5.05 5.57
N ARG A 37 -6.57 -4.55 6.81
CA ARG A 37 -5.63 -3.52 7.23
C ARG A 37 -4.26 -4.15 7.07
N PRO A 38 -3.35 -3.58 6.26
CA PRO A 38 -1.99 -4.06 6.25
C PRO A 38 -1.45 -3.87 7.67
N GLU A 39 -1.13 -4.98 8.33
CA GLU A 39 -0.50 -4.95 9.64
C GLU A 39 0.89 -4.35 9.46
N LEU A 40 1.14 -3.24 10.15
CA LEU A 40 2.47 -2.65 10.20
C LEU A 40 3.34 -3.59 11.03
N LEU A 41 4.25 -4.31 10.38
CA LEU A 41 5.19 -5.22 11.05
C LEU A 41 6.38 -4.48 11.67
N LEU A 42 6.17 -3.22 12.07
CA LEU A 42 7.15 -2.36 12.72
C LEU A 42 6.59 -1.89 14.05
N ASP A 43 7.44 -1.83 15.07
CA ASP A 43 7.13 -1.22 16.35
C ASP A 43 7.15 0.33 16.27
N ALA A 44 6.85 0.99 17.39
CA ALA A 44 6.81 2.45 17.48
C ALA A 44 8.19 3.12 17.24
N THR A 45 9.28 2.36 17.27
CA THR A 45 10.64 2.81 16.99
C THR A 45 11.09 2.49 15.55
N GLY A 46 10.23 1.82 14.77
CA GLY A 46 10.51 1.40 13.41
C GLY A 46 11.28 0.07 13.32
N GLN A 47 11.42 -0.68 14.42
CA GLN A 47 12.05 -2.01 14.40
C GLN A 47 11.03 -3.08 13.99
N PRO A 48 11.46 -4.14 13.28
CA PRO A 48 10.58 -5.25 12.94
C PRO A 48 9.94 -5.88 14.19
N LEU A 49 8.65 -6.19 14.12
CA LEU A 49 8.00 -7.05 15.11
C LEU A 49 8.50 -8.48 14.88
N ASP A 50 9.53 -8.90 15.64
CA ASP A 50 10.34 -10.11 15.43
C ASP A 50 9.54 -11.34 14.94
N ASN A 51 8.45 -11.69 15.63
CA ASN A 51 7.69 -12.90 15.32
C ASN A 51 6.88 -12.83 14.01
N ALA A 52 6.45 -11.65 13.59
CA ALA A 52 5.62 -11.48 12.39
C ALA A 52 6.50 -11.23 11.16
N ALA A 53 7.57 -10.44 11.32
CA ALA A 53 8.56 -10.21 10.28
C ALA A 53 9.26 -11.52 9.87
N ASP A 54 9.65 -12.36 10.83
CA ASP A 54 10.29 -13.65 10.55
C ASP A 54 9.38 -14.63 9.80
N LYS A 55 8.10 -14.70 10.17
CA LYS A 55 7.12 -15.54 9.47
C LYS A 55 6.94 -15.11 8.04
N LEU A 56 6.86 -13.80 7.78
CA LEU A 56 6.74 -13.25 6.44
C LEU A 56 8.02 -13.49 5.62
N ALA A 57 9.19 -13.32 6.22
CA ALA A 57 10.48 -13.59 5.58
C ALA A 57 10.60 -15.05 5.11
N ARG A 58 10.07 -16.02 5.88
CA ARG A 58 10.02 -17.44 5.50
C ARG A 58 9.02 -17.75 4.38
N GLN A 59 7.99 -16.93 4.23
CA GLN A 59 6.99 -17.06 3.16
C GLN A 59 7.39 -16.33 1.87
N ARG A 60 8.45 -15.52 1.92
CA ARG A 60 8.91 -14.77 0.76
C ARG A 60 9.44 -15.72 -0.31
N ASP A 61 8.77 -15.70 -1.46
CA ASP A 61 9.27 -16.38 -2.66
C ASP A 61 10.54 -15.68 -3.13
N ASN A 62 11.69 -16.32 -2.92
CA ASN A 62 13.01 -15.80 -3.29
C ASN A 62 13.41 -16.22 -4.71
N ARG A 63 12.49 -16.72 -5.54
CA ARG A 63 12.80 -17.01 -6.93
C ARG A 63 13.21 -15.72 -7.64
N PRO A 64 14.30 -15.75 -8.44
CA PRO A 64 14.72 -14.58 -9.19
C PRO A 64 13.60 -14.16 -10.14
N MET A 65 13.09 -12.94 -9.95
CA MET A 65 12.11 -12.36 -10.86
C MET A 65 12.87 -11.84 -12.08
N THR A 66 12.60 -12.43 -13.25
CA THR A 66 13.16 -11.94 -14.50
C THR A 66 12.41 -10.66 -14.89
N LEU A 67 13.07 -9.51 -14.81
CA LEU A 67 12.56 -8.26 -15.34
C LEU A 67 12.86 -8.26 -16.84
N GLN A 68 11.82 -8.22 -17.68
CA GLN A 68 11.97 -7.95 -19.10
C GLN A 68 11.85 -6.43 -19.30
N GLU A 69 12.81 -5.85 -20.01
CA GLU A 69 12.83 -4.43 -20.41
C GLU A 69 11.83 -4.13 -21.53
#